data_AF-A0A9D6L8H5-F1
#
_entry.id   AF-A0A9D6L8H5-F1
#
_cell.length_a   1.000
_cell.length_b   1.000
_cell.length_c   1.000
_cell.angle_alpha   90.00
_cell.angle_beta   90.00
_cell.angle_gamma   90.00
#
_symmetry.space_group_name_H-M   'P 1'
#
loop_
_entity.id
_entity.type
_entity.pdbx_description
1 polymer ?
#
loop_
_entity_poly.entity_id
_entity_poly.type
_entity_poly.pdbx_seq_one_letter_code
_entity_poly.pdbx_strand_id
1 'polypeptide(L)'
;ISKPDKLNALDYVMANAKLEIARINKESEAELMGTKPTKEFHKKSEGFVTFAQCAQCHTAQYDFHKATPHMQAYETLVKKHQNNNLDCLKCHTVGAGQPTGWKSVNDVVINKADKAINAESFAKSLPNMDVSALSKISRAYVNVQCETCHGMGGDHPVGTDTKIHRAVTTDTCLQCHTPNQAPGWYKGGKPDTAVLEAKLKSMTCPVTRKN
;
A
#
# COMPACT_ATOMS: atom_id res chain seq x y z
N ILE A 1 -8.27 25.30 -23.92
CA ILE A 1 -7.45 24.23 -23.31
C ILE A 1 -6.13 24.86 -22.90
N SER A 2 -5.94 25.14 -21.62
CA SER A 2 -4.72 25.75 -21.08
C SER A 2 -3.53 24.79 -21.23
N LYS A 3 -2.38 25.31 -21.68
CA LYS A 3 -1.10 24.57 -21.70
C LYS A 3 -0.68 24.27 -20.26
N PRO A 4 -0.03 23.12 -19.97
CA PRO A 4 0.49 22.86 -18.63
C PRO A 4 1.52 23.93 -18.28
N ASP A 5 1.39 24.52 -17.08
CA ASP A 5 2.36 25.45 -16.55
C ASP A 5 3.76 24.83 -16.58
N LYS A 6 4.74 25.57 -17.11
CA LYS A 6 6.15 25.17 -17.03
C LYS A 6 6.50 25.12 -15.55
N LEU A 7 6.86 23.94 -15.04
CA LEU A 7 7.39 23.75 -13.69
C LEU A 7 8.50 24.79 -13.43
N ASN A 8 8.51 25.40 -12.24
CA ASN A 8 9.62 26.27 -11.85
C ASN A 8 10.91 25.44 -11.67
N ALA A 9 12.05 26.12 -11.56
CA ALA A 9 13.35 25.45 -11.48
C ALA A 9 13.45 24.46 -10.30
N LEU A 10 12.87 24.81 -9.15
CA LEU A 10 12.89 23.94 -7.97
C LEU A 10 12.05 22.68 -8.20
N ASP A 11 10.82 22.84 -8.70
CA ASP A 11 9.93 21.72 -9.00
C ASP A 11 10.52 20.78 -10.05
N TYR A 12 11.21 21.34 -11.05
CA TYR A 12 11.93 20.57 -12.06
C TYR A 12 13.06 19.73 -11.44
N VAL A 13 13.89 20.34 -10.59
CA VAL A 13 14.98 19.63 -9.88
C VAL A 13 14.42 18.52 -8.99
N MET A 14 13.36 18.80 -8.23
CA MET A 14 12.73 17.82 -7.34
C MET A 14 12.10 16.66 -8.13
N ALA A 15 11.47 16.93 -9.26
CA ALA A 15 10.91 15.90 -10.13
C ALA A 15 12.00 14.96 -10.68
N ASN A 16 13.11 15.53 -11.15
CA ASN A 16 14.24 14.75 -11.66
C ASN A 16 14.93 13.96 -10.55
N ALA A 17 15.12 14.55 -9.37
CA ALA A 17 15.70 13.86 -8.22
C ALA A 17 14.86 12.64 -7.81
N LYS A 18 13.53 12.75 -7.82
CA LYS A 18 12.63 11.61 -7.54
C LYS A 18 12.75 10.49 -8.57
N LEU A 19 12.83 10.83 -9.86
CA LEU A 19 13.06 9.84 -10.92
C LEU A 19 14.42 9.14 -10.75
N GLU A 20 15.44 9.91 -10.39
CA GLU A 20 16.78 9.37 -10.17
C GLU A 20 16.85 8.46 -8.94
N ILE A 21 16.20 8.83 -7.83
CA ILE A 21 16.03 7.95 -6.66
C ILE A 21 15.35 6.64 -7.07
N ALA A 22 14.28 6.69 -7.87
CA ALA A 22 13.60 5.48 -8.34
C ALA A 22 14.51 4.59 -9.20
N ARG A 23 15.41 5.18 -10.01
CA ARG A 23 16.41 4.48 -10.81
C ARG A 23 17.47 3.82 -9.92
N ILE A 24 18.05 4.57 -8.98
CA ILE A 24 19.10 4.08 -8.05
C ILE A 24 18.55 2.95 -7.19
N ASN A 25 17.34 3.06 -6.66
CA ASN A 25 16.71 1.97 -5.90
C ASN A 25 16.59 0.71 -6.76
N LYS A 26 16.21 0.83 -8.04
CA LYS A 26 16.14 -0.33 -8.94
C LYS A 26 17.52 -0.97 -9.19
N GLU A 27 18.56 -0.16 -9.33
CA GLU A 27 19.92 -0.64 -9.62
C GLU A 27 20.59 -1.26 -8.41
N SER A 28 20.51 -0.61 -7.25
CA SER A 28 21.00 -1.17 -5.98
C SER A 28 20.33 -2.51 -5.65
N GLU A 29 19.04 -2.65 -5.95
CA GLU A 29 18.32 -3.92 -5.81
C GLU A 29 18.81 -4.99 -6.80
N ALA A 30 19.14 -4.62 -8.05
CA ALA A 30 19.72 -5.56 -9.01
C ALA A 30 21.12 -6.04 -8.56
N GLU A 31 21.90 -5.18 -7.91
CA GLU A 31 23.18 -5.50 -7.30
C GLU A 31 23.02 -6.41 -6.07
N LEU A 32 22.07 -6.07 -5.17
CA LEU A 32 21.72 -6.88 -4.00
C LEU A 32 21.20 -8.28 -4.38
N MET A 33 20.42 -8.41 -5.45
CA MET A 33 19.94 -9.70 -5.97
C MET A 33 21.05 -10.61 -6.51
N GLY A 34 22.26 -10.09 -6.76
CA GLY A 34 23.47 -10.89 -6.98
C GLY A 34 23.94 -11.63 -5.72
N THR A 35 23.44 -11.22 -4.55
CA THR A 35 23.65 -11.90 -3.26
C THR A 35 22.37 -12.63 -2.85
N LYS A 36 22.48 -13.93 -2.55
CA LYS A 36 21.30 -14.74 -2.19
C LYS A 36 20.65 -14.20 -0.91
N PRO A 37 19.33 -13.95 -0.89
CA PRO A 37 18.65 -13.58 0.34
C PRO A 37 18.80 -14.71 1.36
N THR A 38 19.31 -14.39 2.54
CA THR A 38 19.22 -15.31 3.68
C THR A 38 17.75 -15.47 4.02
N LYS A 39 17.24 -16.70 3.93
CA LYS A 39 15.87 -17.05 4.35
C LYS A 39 15.75 -16.90 5.87
N GLU A 40 15.64 -15.68 6.38
CA GLU A 40 15.13 -15.47 7.72
C GLU A 40 13.61 -15.58 7.68
N PHE A 41 13.15 -16.77 8.04
CA PHE A 41 11.74 -17.05 8.28
C PHE A 41 11.31 -16.30 9.54
N HIS A 42 10.75 -15.10 9.39
CA HIS A 42 9.94 -14.54 10.47
C HIS A 42 8.79 -15.51 10.78
N LYS A 43 8.49 -15.68 12.06
CA LYS A 43 7.39 -16.53 12.53
C LYS A 43 6.11 -16.09 11.81
N LYS A 44 5.42 -17.04 11.16
CA LYS A 44 4.24 -16.81 10.31
C LYS A 44 3.15 -15.97 11.01
N SER A 45 3.14 -16.02 12.34
CA SER A 45 2.24 -15.34 13.28
C SER A 45 2.31 -13.81 13.33
N GLU A 46 3.34 -13.18 12.76
CA GLU A 46 3.63 -11.75 12.97
C GLU A 46 3.83 -10.96 11.65
N GLY A 47 3.42 -11.56 10.52
CA GLY A 47 3.56 -10.95 9.21
C GLY A 47 2.30 -10.25 8.72
N PHE A 48 2.47 -9.35 7.75
CA PHE A 48 1.37 -8.95 6.87
C PHE A 48 0.75 -10.20 6.22
N VAL A 49 -0.50 -10.22 5.80
CA VAL A 49 -1.11 -11.31 5.02
C VAL A 49 -1.51 -10.85 3.63
N THR A 50 -1.71 -9.54 3.50
CA THR A 50 -2.17 -8.80 2.32
C THR A 50 -3.59 -9.11 1.88
N PHE A 51 -4.17 -8.20 1.11
CA PHE A 51 -5.58 -8.21 0.71
C PHE A 51 -5.93 -9.45 -0.11
N ALA A 52 -4.95 -10.05 -0.80
CA ALA A 52 -5.16 -11.26 -1.60
C ALA A 52 -5.68 -12.44 -0.75
N GLN A 53 -5.30 -12.50 0.53
CA GLN A 53 -5.81 -13.47 1.48
C GLN A 53 -7.12 -12.99 2.11
N CYS A 54 -7.20 -11.71 2.51
CA CYS A 54 -8.41 -11.13 3.11
C CYS A 54 -9.64 -11.29 2.20
N ALA A 55 -9.48 -11.04 0.89
CA ALA A 55 -10.56 -11.08 -0.10
C ALA A 55 -11.22 -12.46 -0.23
N GLN A 56 -10.55 -13.55 0.18
CA GLN A 56 -11.09 -14.90 0.08
C GLN A 56 -12.22 -15.16 1.10
N CYS A 57 -12.25 -14.44 2.23
CA CYS A 57 -13.29 -14.56 3.25
C CYS A 57 -14.10 -13.27 3.45
N HIS A 58 -13.50 -12.10 3.19
CA HIS A 58 -14.10 -10.78 3.39
C HIS A 58 -14.45 -10.10 2.07
N THR A 59 -15.26 -10.76 1.24
CA THR A 59 -15.60 -10.28 -0.11
C THR A 59 -16.30 -8.92 -0.08
N ALA A 60 -17.29 -8.71 0.80
CA ALA A 60 -18.02 -7.44 0.88
C ALA A 60 -17.10 -6.27 1.29
N GLN A 61 -16.22 -6.47 2.27
CA GLN A 61 -15.24 -5.45 2.67
C GLN A 61 -14.22 -5.21 1.56
N TYR A 62 -13.79 -6.27 0.87
CA TYR A 62 -12.89 -6.16 -0.27
C TYR A 62 -13.52 -5.38 -1.42
N ASP A 63 -14.78 -5.64 -1.78
CA ASP A 63 -15.49 -4.94 -2.86
C ASP A 63 -15.62 -3.44 -2.56
N PHE A 64 -15.98 -3.10 -1.32
CA PHE A 64 -15.96 -1.70 -0.87
C PHE A 64 -14.56 -1.10 -1.01
N HIS A 65 -13.55 -1.76 -0.44
CA HIS A 65 -12.19 -1.24 -0.43
C HIS A 65 -11.61 -1.10 -1.84
N LYS A 66 -11.89 -2.05 -2.74
CA LYS A 66 -11.47 -2.07 -4.15
C LYS A 66 -11.97 -0.85 -4.93
N ALA A 67 -13.11 -0.29 -4.55
CA ALA A 67 -13.65 0.93 -5.15
C ALA A 67 -12.98 2.22 -4.64
N THR A 68 -12.15 2.16 -3.59
CA THR A 68 -11.53 3.36 -3.00
C THR A 68 -10.22 3.74 -3.69
N PRO A 69 -9.81 5.03 -3.64
CA PRO A 69 -8.50 5.47 -4.11
C PRO A 69 -7.32 4.76 -3.43
N HIS A 70 -7.50 4.31 -2.18
CA HIS A 70 -6.46 3.56 -1.46
C HIS A 70 -6.07 2.27 -2.19
N MET A 71 -7.05 1.55 -2.75
CA MET A 71 -6.79 0.34 -3.53
C MET A 71 -6.25 0.61 -4.95
N GLN A 72 -6.09 1.87 -5.32
CA GLN A 72 -5.47 2.31 -6.58
C GLN A 72 -4.15 3.07 -6.34
N ALA A 73 -3.70 3.18 -5.08
CA ALA A 73 -2.59 4.02 -4.70
C ALA A 73 -1.31 3.68 -5.47
N TYR A 74 -0.96 2.40 -5.64
CA TYR A 74 0.26 2.00 -6.33
C TYR A 74 0.26 2.41 -7.81
N GLU A 75 -0.90 2.36 -8.47
CA GLU A 75 -1.04 2.74 -9.88
C GLU A 75 -0.68 4.22 -10.11
N THR A 76 -0.91 5.08 -9.11
CA THR A 76 -0.49 6.50 -9.20
C THR A 76 1.03 6.64 -9.29
N LEU A 77 1.79 5.76 -8.63
CA LEU A 77 3.24 5.74 -8.71
C LEU A 77 3.73 5.23 -10.06
N VAL A 78 3.08 4.18 -10.59
CA VAL A 78 3.36 3.66 -11.93
C VAL A 78 3.23 4.76 -12.98
N LYS A 79 2.12 5.52 -12.94
CA LYS A 79 1.86 6.65 -13.86
C LYS A 79 2.91 7.77 -13.77
N LYS A 80 3.66 7.83 -12.68
CA LYS A 80 4.71 8.84 -12.42
C LYS A 80 6.12 8.26 -12.46
N HIS A 81 6.26 6.98 -12.80
CA HIS A 81 7.53 6.25 -12.77
C HIS A 81 8.22 6.29 -11.39
N GLN A 82 7.42 6.27 -10.33
CA GLN A 82 7.87 6.31 -8.92
C GLN A 82 7.61 4.98 -8.19
N ASN A 83 7.20 3.93 -8.89
CA ASN A 83 6.85 2.65 -8.29
C ASN A 83 8.07 1.85 -7.76
N ASN A 84 9.28 2.37 -7.89
CA ASN A 84 10.50 1.87 -7.24
C ASN A 84 11.09 2.91 -6.25
N ASN A 85 10.42 4.03 -6.03
CA ASN A 85 10.87 5.04 -5.08
C ASN A 85 10.45 4.63 -3.67
N LEU A 86 11.41 4.21 -2.83
CA LEU A 86 11.15 3.75 -1.47
C LEU A 86 10.44 4.79 -0.60
N ASP A 87 10.64 6.08 -0.84
CA ASP A 87 9.91 7.13 -0.11
C ASP A 87 8.44 7.19 -0.51
N CYS A 88 8.12 6.95 -1.78
CA CYS A 88 6.74 6.87 -2.25
C CYS A 88 6.08 5.56 -1.80
N LEU A 89 6.82 4.45 -1.82
CA LEU A 89 6.29 3.13 -1.50
C LEU A 89 5.86 3.01 -0.03
N LYS A 90 6.44 3.81 0.89
CA LYS A 90 6.00 3.91 2.30
C LYS A 90 4.50 4.16 2.47
N CYS A 91 3.88 4.92 1.55
CA CYS A 91 2.46 5.28 1.62
C CYS A 91 1.59 4.66 0.53
N HIS A 92 2.18 4.06 -0.50
CA HIS A 92 1.46 3.49 -1.65
C HIS A 92 1.55 1.96 -1.72
N THR A 93 2.18 1.35 -0.71
CA THR A 93 2.20 -0.08 -0.44
C THR A 93 1.93 -0.30 1.04
N VAL A 94 1.83 -1.56 1.43
CA VAL A 94 1.82 -1.98 2.84
C VAL A 94 3.14 -2.66 3.20
N GLY A 95 3.58 -2.50 4.46
CA GLY A 95 4.76 -3.18 4.98
C GLY A 95 6.13 -2.62 4.53
N ALA A 96 6.16 -1.56 3.73
CA ALA A 96 7.42 -0.91 3.35
C ALA A 96 8.24 -0.49 4.59
N GLY A 97 9.50 -0.91 4.65
CA GLY A 97 10.40 -0.60 5.77
C GLY A 97 10.06 -1.29 7.09
N GLN A 98 9.04 -2.15 7.14
CA GLN A 98 8.69 -2.92 8.34
C GLN A 98 9.52 -4.20 8.41
N PRO A 99 9.90 -4.66 9.62
CA PRO A 99 10.66 -5.90 9.78
C PRO A 99 9.98 -7.11 9.12
N THR A 100 8.66 -7.21 9.18
CA THR A 100 7.89 -8.33 8.60
C THR A 100 7.24 -8.00 7.25
N GLY A 101 7.64 -6.89 6.62
CA GLY A 101 7.22 -6.50 5.28
C GLY A 101 8.12 -7.03 4.17
N TRP A 102 7.93 -6.50 2.95
CA TRP A 102 8.75 -6.84 1.79
C TRP A 102 10.16 -6.22 1.90
N LYS A 103 11.15 -6.90 1.32
CA LYS A 103 12.58 -6.52 1.42
C LYS A 103 13.12 -5.88 0.14
N SER A 104 12.53 -6.23 -1.00
CA SER A 104 12.90 -5.70 -2.31
C SER A 104 11.68 -5.14 -3.05
N VAL A 105 11.88 -4.10 -3.86
CA VAL A 105 10.83 -3.59 -4.77
C VAL A 105 10.32 -4.64 -5.76
N ASN A 106 11.09 -5.71 -6.00
CA ASN A 106 10.67 -6.84 -6.81
C ASN A 106 9.77 -7.83 -6.04
N ASP A 107 9.83 -7.84 -4.71
CA ASP A 107 9.06 -8.74 -3.84
C ASP A 107 7.71 -8.15 -3.41
N VAL A 108 7.32 -7.01 -3.98
CA VAL A 108 6.06 -6.34 -3.68
C VAL A 108 4.86 -7.23 -4.04
N VAL A 109 5.01 -8.16 -5.00
CA VAL A 109 3.99 -9.18 -5.27
C VAL A 109 4.66 -10.54 -5.45
N ILE A 110 4.18 -11.53 -4.69
CA ILE A 110 4.70 -12.89 -4.65
C ILE A 110 3.56 -13.86 -4.92
N ASN A 111 3.73 -14.78 -5.86
CA ASN A 111 2.74 -15.81 -6.16
C ASN A 111 2.83 -17.00 -5.18
N LYS A 112 1.88 -17.94 -5.26
CA LYS A 112 1.88 -19.15 -4.41
C LYS A 112 3.05 -20.12 -4.61
N ALA A 113 3.87 -19.93 -5.65
CA ALA A 113 5.10 -20.69 -5.86
C ALA A 113 6.33 -19.95 -5.28
N ASP A 114 6.11 -18.96 -4.42
CA ASP A 114 7.12 -18.09 -3.81
C ASP A 114 8.02 -17.37 -4.84
N LYS A 115 7.46 -17.07 -6.01
CA LYS A 115 8.13 -16.28 -7.04
C LYS A 115 7.60 -14.85 -7.06
N ALA A 116 8.52 -13.89 -7.06
CA ALA A 116 8.25 -12.51 -7.38
C ALA A 116 7.57 -12.40 -8.75
N ILE A 117 6.50 -11.61 -8.83
CA ILE A 117 5.84 -11.26 -10.09
C ILE A 117 5.82 -9.74 -10.24
N ASN A 118 5.80 -9.27 -11.50
CA ASN A 118 5.86 -7.84 -11.78
C ASN A 118 4.67 -7.09 -11.14
N ALA A 119 4.97 -6.24 -10.16
CA ALA A 119 3.97 -5.53 -9.36
C ALA A 119 3.16 -4.52 -10.20
N GLU A 120 3.75 -3.90 -11.21
CA GLU A 120 3.06 -2.97 -12.11
C GLU A 120 2.00 -3.68 -12.95
N SER A 121 2.37 -4.78 -13.64
CA SER A 121 1.45 -5.60 -14.42
C SER A 121 0.35 -6.18 -13.56
N PHE A 122 0.69 -6.63 -12.35
CA PHE A 122 -0.29 -7.11 -11.38
C PHE A 122 -1.27 -6.00 -10.99
N ALA A 123 -0.79 -4.83 -10.57
CA ALA A 123 -1.64 -3.71 -10.17
C ALA A 123 -2.58 -3.24 -11.29
N LYS A 124 -2.10 -3.18 -12.55
CA LYS A 124 -2.93 -2.85 -13.72
C LYS A 124 -4.04 -3.87 -13.98
N SER A 125 -3.83 -5.14 -13.62
CA SER A 125 -4.82 -6.20 -13.81
C SER A 125 -5.88 -6.26 -12.71
N LEU A 126 -5.58 -5.75 -11.51
CA LEU A 126 -6.44 -5.85 -10.32
C LEU A 126 -7.89 -5.34 -10.52
N PRO A 127 -8.15 -4.22 -11.22
CA PRO A 127 -9.51 -3.75 -11.44
C PRO A 127 -10.42 -4.81 -12.08
N ASN A 128 -9.88 -5.58 -13.01
CA ASN A 128 -10.61 -6.60 -13.78
C ASN A 128 -10.43 -8.03 -13.22
N MET A 129 -9.67 -8.20 -12.14
CA MET A 129 -9.38 -9.49 -11.56
C MET A 129 -10.53 -9.97 -10.68
N ASP A 130 -10.95 -11.22 -10.91
CA ASP A 130 -11.87 -11.94 -10.03
C ASP A 130 -11.18 -12.39 -8.74
N VAL A 131 -11.91 -12.44 -7.63
CA VAL A 131 -11.37 -12.85 -6.32
C VAL A 131 -10.76 -14.26 -6.37
N SER A 132 -11.28 -15.17 -7.18
CA SER A 132 -10.71 -16.51 -7.36
C SER A 132 -9.29 -16.48 -7.94
N ALA A 133 -8.94 -15.49 -8.75
CA ALA A 133 -7.58 -15.33 -9.29
C ALA A 133 -6.58 -14.93 -8.19
N LEU A 134 -7.02 -14.24 -7.13
CA LEU A 134 -6.19 -13.92 -5.97
C LEU A 134 -5.74 -15.16 -5.21
N SER A 135 -6.43 -16.30 -5.37
CA SER A 135 -6.00 -17.57 -4.79
C SER A 135 -4.65 -18.06 -5.33
N LYS A 136 -4.10 -17.48 -6.40
CA LYS A 136 -2.76 -17.79 -6.92
C LYS A 136 -1.67 -16.89 -6.35
N ILE A 137 -2.05 -15.89 -5.55
CA ILE A 137 -1.16 -14.90 -4.97
C ILE A 137 -0.89 -15.25 -3.50
N SER A 138 0.38 -15.29 -3.12
CA SER A 138 0.81 -15.52 -1.75
C SER A 138 0.76 -14.22 -0.95
N ARG A 139 1.39 -13.17 -1.50
CA ARG A 139 1.43 -11.80 -0.95
C ARG A 139 1.29 -10.78 -2.06
N ALA A 140 0.48 -9.75 -1.84
CA ALA A 140 0.41 -8.57 -2.71
C ALA A 140 0.46 -7.30 -1.85
N TYR A 141 1.65 -6.74 -1.68
CA TYR A 141 1.87 -5.55 -0.86
C TYR A 141 1.49 -4.24 -1.54
N VAL A 142 1.08 -4.29 -2.83
CA VAL A 142 0.61 -3.10 -3.55
C VAL A 142 -0.59 -2.45 -2.86
N ASN A 143 -0.68 -1.13 -3.03
CA ASN A 143 -1.77 -0.28 -2.55
C ASN A 143 -1.81 -0.06 -1.04
N VAL A 144 -2.61 0.92 -0.63
CA VAL A 144 -3.03 1.09 0.77
C VAL A 144 -4.18 0.11 0.98
N GLN A 145 -4.02 -0.82 1.92
CA GLN A 145 -4.92 -1.96 2.08
C GLN A 145 -5.40 -2.13 3.53
N CYS A 146 -6.14 -3.21 3.79
CA CYS A 146 -6.75 -3.51 5.10
C CYS A 146 -5.75 -3.34 6.25
N GLU A 147 -4.56 -3.92 6.10
CA GLU A 147 -3.55 -3.97 7.15
C GLU A 147 -2.80 -2.66 7.36
N THR A 148 -2.92 -1.71 6.43
CA THR A 148 -2.42 -0.35 6.66
C THR A 148 -3.20 0.32 7.79
N CYS A 149 -4.52 0.04 7.88
CA CYS A 149 -5.38 0.63 8.90
C CYS A 149 -5.56 -0.28 10.12
N HIS A 150 -5.87 -1.55 9.88
CA HIS A 150 -6.22 -2.52 10.92
C HIS A 150 -5.01 -3.26 11.49
N GLY A 151 -3.80 -3.01 10.97
CA GLY A 151 -2.59 -3.72 11.38
C GLY A 151 -2.46 -5.08 10.71
N MET A 152 -1.34 -5.74 10.98
CA MET A 152 -0.99 -7.03 10.39
C MET A 152 -1.97 -8.15 10.78
N GLY A 153 -2.33 -8.98 9.81
CA GLY A 153 -3.24 -10.11 10.01
C GLY A 153 -2.58 -11.31 10.69
N GLY A 154 -1.26 -11.49 10.56
CA GLY A 154 -0.54 -12.59 11.21
C GLY A 154 -1.18 -13.96 10.93
N ASP A 155 -1.49 -14.70 12.01
CA ASP A 155 -2.17 -16.01 11.93
C ASP A 155 -3.70 -15.90 11.84
N HIS A 156 -4.29 -14.72 11.68
CA HIS A 156 -5.73 -14.60 11.48
C HIS A 156 -6.19 -15.43 10.26
N PRO A 157 -7.27 -16.24 10.38
CA PRO A 157 -8.15 -16.41 11.55
C PRO A 157 -7.83 -17.64 12.43
N VAL A 158 -6.75 -18.37 12.15
CA VAL A 158 -6.41 -19.66 12.77
C VAL A 158 -5.59 -19.54 14.05
N GLY A 159 -5.07 -18.35 14.36
CA GLY A 159 -4.32 -18.05 15.57
C GLY A 159 -5.18 -17.95 16.84
N THR A 160 -4.53 -17.68 17.96
CA THR A 160 -5.20 -17.53 19.27
C THR A 160 -6.12 -16.32 19.35
N ASP A 161 -5.93 -15.33 18.49
CA ASP A 161 -6.84 -14.21 18.34
C ASP A 161 -7.45 -14.20 16.94
N THR A 162 -8.78 -14.24 16.92
CA THR A 162 -9.59 -14.32 15.69
C THR A 162 -9.97 -12.95 15.16
N LYS A 163 -9.66 -11.88 15.89
CA LYS A 163 -9.89 -10.49 15.44
C LYS A 163 -8.64 -9.94 14.77
N ILE A 164 -8.75 -8.77 14.14
CA ILE A 164 -7.59 -7.96 13.79
C ILE A 164 -7.70 -6.73 14.71
N HIS A 165 -6.87 -6.65 15.75
CA HIS A 165 -7.19 -5.92 17.00
C HIS A 165 -7.00 -4.39 16.95
N ARG A 166 -6.58 -3.81 15.83
CA ARG A 166 -6.27 -2.37 15.82
C ARG A 166 -7.52 -1.54 15.51
N ALA A 167 -7.99 -0.81 16.51
CA ALA A 167 -8.88 0.32 16.29
C ALA A 167 -8.18 1.38 15.42
N VAL A 168 -8.87 1.87 14.39
CA VAL A 168 -8.34 2.90 13.50
C VAL A 168 -8.58 4.26 14.14
N THR A 169 -7.50 4.98 14.43
CA THR A 169 -7.55 6.38 14.90
C THR A 169 -7.13 7.33 13.80
N THR A 170 -7.37 8.63 13.99
CA THR A 170 -6.92 9.68 13.06
C THR A 170 -5.42 9.60 12.78
N ASP A 171 -4.60 9.24 13.78
CA ASP A 171 -3.14 9.13 13.62
C ASP A 171 -2.74 8.13 12.54
N THR A 172 -3.52 7.06 12.35
CA THR A 172 -3.29 6.09 11.27
C THR A 172 -3.33 6.78 9.90
N CYS A 173 -4.26 7.72 9.70
CA CYS A 173 -4.39 8.46 8.44
C CYS A 173 -3.25 9.47 8.26
N LEU A 174 -2.84 10.13 9.36
CA LEU A 174 -1.84 11.20 9.35
C LEU A 174 -0.41 10.72 9.11
N GLN A 175 -0.15 9.41 9.17
CA GLN A 175 1.13 8.82 8.76
C GLN A 175 1.47 9.12 7.29
N CYS A 176 0.45 9.22 6.44
CA CYS A 176 0.61 9.52 5.02
C CYS A 176 -0.02 10.86 4.60
N HIS A 177 -1.16 11.22 5.18
CA HIS A 177 -1.83 12.49 4.92
C HIS A 177 -1.25 13.64 5.75
N THR A 178 0.04 13.90 5.56
CA THR A 178 0.77 15.04 6.15
C THR A 178 0.37 16.37 5.49
N PRO A 179 0.75 17.54 6.04
CA PRO A 179 0.46 18.83 5.41
C PRO A 179 0.95 18.94 3.96
N ASN A 180 2.05 18.24 3.63
CA ASN A 180 2.61 18.27 2.28
C ASN A 180 1.88 17.33 1.31
N GLN A 181 1.32 16.22 1.82
CA GLN A 181 0.62 15.23 0.99
C GLN A 181 -0.88 15.52 0.87
N ALA A 182 -1.46 16.17 1.88
CA ALA A 182 -2.87 16.51 1.93
C ALA A 182 -3.07 17.91 2.55
N PRO A 183 -2.55 18.99 1.93
CA PRO A 183 -2.60 20.33 2.49
C PRO A 183 -4.02 20.79 2.83
N GLY A 184 -5.02 20.38 2.04
CA GLY A 184 -6.44 20.68 2.29
C GLY A 184 -7.04 20.02 3.53
N TRP A 185 -6.30 19.17 4.24
CA TRP A 185 -6.72 18.60 5.54
C TRP A 185 -6.30 19.46 6.72
N TYR A 186 -5.60 20.57 6.48
CA TYR A 186 -4.99 21.39 7.52
C TYR A 186 -5.46 22.85 7.43
N LYS A 187 -5.66 23.47 8.60
CA LYS A 187 -5.98 24.89 8.74
C LYS A 187 -5.06 25.49 9.81
N GLY A 188 -4.31 26.54 9.45
CA GLY A 188 -3.35 27.16 10.36
C GLY A 188 -2.24 26.20 10.84
N GLY A 189 -1.83 25.27 9.98
CA GLY A 189 -0.79 24.27 10.30
C GLY A 189 -1.24 23.12 11.21
N LYS A 190 -2.52 23.08 11.61
CA LYS A 190 -3.10 22.00 12.41
C LYS A 190 -4.13 21.21 11.60
N PRO A 191 -4.32 19.92 11.86
CA PRO A 191 -5.36 19.15 11.19
C PRO A 191 -6.74 19.75 11.44
N ASP A 192 -7.54 19.89 10.37
CA ASP A 192 -8.93 20.30 10.45
C ASP A 192 -9.79 19.10 10.83
N THR A 193 -10.30 19.12 12.06
CA THR A 193 -11.07 18.01 12.64
C THR A 193 -12.31 17.66 11.80
N ALA A 194 -13.01 18.64 11.23
CA ALA A 194 -14.21 18.38 10.43
C ALA A 194 -13.86 17.67 9.11
N VAL A 195 -12.74 18.05 8.49
CA VAL A 195 -12.23 17.36 7.29
C VAL A 195 -11.82 15.93 7.64
N LEU A 196 -11.09 15.73 8.74
CA LEU A 196 -10.64 14.41 9.16
C LEU A 196 -11.80 13.47 9.48
N GLU A 197 -12.81 13.94 10.22
CA GLU A 197 -14.01 13.17 10.53
C GLU A 197 -14.75 12.75 9.26
N ALA A 198 -14.91 13.67 8.29
CA ALA A 198 -15.53 13.38 7.01
C ALA A 198 -14.73 12.32 6.21
N LYS A 199 -13.39 12.41 6.22
CA LYS A 199 -12.51 11.44 5.53
C LYS A 199 -12.54 10.08 6.21
N LEU A 200 -12.48 10.01 7.54
CA LEU A 200 -12.61 8.77 8.27
C LEU A 200 -13.96 8.10 8.00
N LYS A 201 -15.05 8.88 8.00
CA LYS A 201 -16.39 8.40 7.67
C LYS A 201 -16.47 7.82 6.25
N SER A 202 -15.79 8.43 5.28
CA SER A 202 -15.75 7.94 3.89
C SER A 202 -15.02 6.60 3.73
N MET A 203 -14.16 6.24 4.68
CA MET A 203 -13.42 4.96 4.73
C MET A 203 -14.03 3.97 5.70
N THR A 204 -15.08 4.34 6.42
CA THR A 204 -15.76 3.44 7.33
C THR A 204 -16.53 2.42 6.50
N CYS A 205 -16.24 1.14 6.72
CA CYS A 205 -16.93 0.05 6.03
C CYS A 205 -18.45 0.26 6.08
N PRO A 206 -19.19 -0.10 5.02
CA PRO A 206 -20.63 -0.19 5.05
C PRO A 206 -20.96 -1.40 5.93
N VAL A 207 -20.81 -1.26 7.25
CA VAL A 207 -21.43 -2.19 8.17
C VAL A 207 -22.91 -1.90 8.01
N THR A 208 -23.58 -2.73 7.20
CA THR A 208 -24.98 -3.04 7.47
C THR A 208 -25.05 -3.28 8.95
N ARG A 209 -25.88 -2.49 9.63
CA ARG A 209 -26.18 -2.65 11.05
C ARG A 209 -26.31 -4.15 11.31
N LYS A 210 -25.44 -4.71 12.16
CA LYS A 210 -25.74 -6.02 12.73
C LYS A 210 -27.03 -5.81 13.51
N ASN A 211 -28.10 -6.44 13.01
CA ASN A 211 -29.45 -6.59 13.56
C ASN A 211 -29.97 -5.44 14.44
#